data_AF-A0A524DVI5-F1
#
_entry.id   AF-A0A524DVI5-F1
#
_cell.length_a   1.000
_cell.length_b   1.000
_cell.length_c   1.000
_cell.angle_alpha   90.00
_cell.angle_beta   90.00
_cell.angle_gamma   90.00
#
_symmetry.space_group_name_H-M   'P 1'
#
loop_
_entity.id
_entity.type
_entity.pdbx_description
1 polymer ?
#
loop_
_entity_poly.entity_id
_entity_poly.type
_entity_poly.pdbx_seq_one_letter_code
_entity_poly.pdbx_strand_id
1 'polypeptide(L)'
;MGKQNEITKPSNLFNEDGSLVQRGWARKPILTYNKENIGKGWTRIKEWDHYSILNKEFGLQVTIGDIGYLTQMSYVWLDFTKKIREDNSEIKFFTKSKLLPLSSLEDSFIEFPSKNFKATITKNKDKRIIEIEDPSFSNKGISGTISLHDNPNWDNTVVVTGYEEDPRLFYYNHKINMMLATGEIKIGDEVYSFEPDTSFGLMDWGRGIWPRKTHWLWGSACGMVDGVPVAFNIGYGFGDLSTHTENIIFYNGKAHKIDEVTFHHEDRDPTKPWKFTSNDDRFNMVLEPLIP
;
A
#
# COMPACT_ATOMS: atom_id res chain seq x y z
N MET A 1 14.69 18.71 -12.25
CA MET A 1 14.09 17.38 -12.26
C MET A 1 15.22 16.37 -12.13
N GLY A 2 15.31 15.69 -10.98
CA GLY A 2 16.21 14.57 -10.75
C GLY A 2 15.95 13.46 -11.77
N LYS A 3 16.88 12.50 -11.84
CA LYS A 3 16.76 11.39 -12.76
C LYS A 3 15.55 10.53 -12.38
N GLN A 4 14.66 10.26 -13.34
CA GLN A 4 13.46 9.43 -13.16
C GLN A 4 13.49 8.27 -14.17
N ASN A 5 14.27 7.24 -13.87
CA ASN A 5 14.45 6.07 -14.73
C ASN A 5 13.17 5.22 -14.79
N GLU A 6 12.47 5.28 -15.93
CA GLU A 6 11.33 4.43 -16.21
C GLU A 6 11.77 3.05 -16.74
N ILE A 7 11.33 1.99 -16.07
CA ILE A 7 11.51 0.61 -16.46
C ILE A 7 10.36 0.24 -17.41
N THR A 8 10.71 -0.11 -18.64
CA THR A 8 9.74 -0.40 -19.71
C THR A 8 9.81 -1.83 -20.23
N LYS A 9 10.83 -2.59 -19.82
CA LYS A 9 11.05 -3.97 -20.25
C LYS A 9 10.90 -4.93 -19.07
N PRO A 10 10.13 -6.02 -19.23
CA PRO A 10 10.03 -7.04 -18.20
C PRO A 10 11.39 -7.68 -17.89
N SER A 11 11.60 -8.04 -16.63
CA SER A 11 12.77 -8.83 -16.19
C SER A 11 12.47 -9.53 -14.86
N ASN A 12 13.36 -10.42 -14.46
CA ASN A 12 13.47 -10.80 -13.05
C ASN A 12 13.85 -9.59 -12.20
N LEU A 13 13.48 -9.60 -10.93
CA LEU A 13 13.90 -8.57 -9.99
C LEU A 13 15.38 -8.74 -9.61
N PHE A 14 15.85 -9.99 -9.47
CA PHE A 14 17.21 -10.32 -9.04
C PHE A 14 18.01 -11.10 -10.07
N ASN A 15 19.30 -10.78 -10.14
CA ASN A 15 20.35 -11.64 -10.72
C ASN A 15 20.57 -12.89 -9.85
N GLU A 16 21.33 -13.87 -10.35
CA GLU A 16 21.66 -15.10 -9.61
C GLU A 16 22.45 -14.84 -8.32
N ASP A 17 23.20 -13.73 -8.24
CA ASP A 17 23.94 -13.32 -7.03
C ASP A 17 23.09 -12.58 -5.98
N GLY A 18 21.81 -12.34 -6.31
CA GLY A 18 20.83 -11.62 -5.50
C GLY A 18 20.89 -10.11 -5.56
N SER A 19 21.72 -9.53 -6.43
CA SER A 19 21.67 -8.11 -6.75
C SER A 19 20.47 -7.77 -7.64
N LEU A 20 19.99 -6.52 -7.57
CA LEU A 20 18.92 -6.03 -8.44
C LEU A 20 19.37 -5.97 -9.91
N VAL A 21 18.53 -6.47 -10.83
CA VAL A 21 18.77 -6.37 -12.28
C VAL A 21 18.72 -4.92 -12.76
N GLN A 22 17.75 -4.16 -12.25
CA GLN A 22 17.53 -2.76 -12.58
C GLN A 22 16.86 -2.03 -11.42
N ARG A 23 17.10 -0.71 -11.35
CA ARG A 23 16.50 0.22 -10.37
C ARG A 23 15.75 1.31 -11.13
N GLY A 24 14.59 1.71 -10.63
CA GLY A 24 13.74 2.66 -11.33
C GLY A 24 12.28 2.57 -10.90
N TRP A 25 11.43 3.28 -11.62
CA TRP A 25 9.98 3.22 -11.48
C TRP A 25 9.34 2.61 -12.73
N ALA A 26 8.11 2.09 -12.63
CA ALA A 26 7.36 1.57 -13.77
C ALA A 26 5.88 1.94 -13.65
N ARG A 27 5.17 1.97 -14.79
CA ARG A 27 3.71 2.16 -14.85
C ARG A 27 2.93 0.91 -14.49
N LYS A 28 3.58 -0.26 -14.55
CA LYS A 28 2.99 -1.58 -14.31
C LYS A 28 4.01 -2.49 -13.62
N PRO A 29 3.57 -3.47 -12.81
CA PRO A 29 4.48 -4.38 -12.11
C PRO A 29 5.00 -5.45 -13.08
N ILE A 30 5.88 -5.03 -13.99
CA ILE A 30 6.44 -5.87 -15.07
C ILE A 30 7.66 -6.69 -14.62
N LEU A 31 7.98 -6.67 -13.33
CA LEU A 31 9.12 -7.39 -12.77
C LEU A 31 8.67 -8.59 -11.96
N THR A 32 9.32 -9.72 -12.21
CA THR A 32 9.06 -10.96 -11.50
C THR A 32 9.83 -10.97 -10.18
N TYR A 33 9.12 -11.00 -9.05
CA TYR A 33 9.71 -11.18 -7.73
C TYR A 33 10.14 -12.65 -7.52
N ASN A 34 11.27 -12.99 -8.13
CA ASN A 34 11.89 -14.31 -8.16
C ASN A 34 12.63 -14.59 -6.83
N LYS A 35 11.86 -14.89 -5.78
CA LYS A 35 12.30 -15.02 -4.39
C LYS A 35 13.41 -16.06 -4.16
N GLU A 36 13.54 -17.04 -5.05
CA GLU A 36 14.63 -18.02 -5.05
C GLU A 36 16.02 -17.36 -5.17
N ASN A 37 16.11 -16.20 -5.83
CA ASN A 37 17.35 -15.46 -6.04
C ASN A 37 17.50 -14.25 -5.10
N ILE A 38 16.66 -14.10 -4.07
CA ILE A 38 16.64 -12.89 -3.21
C ILE A 38 17.95 -12.65 -2.41
N GLY A 39 18.85 -13.64 -2.35
CA GLY A 39 20.20 -13.48 -1.82
C GLY A 39 20.31 -13.38 -0.28
N LYS A 40 19.22 -13.52 0.48
CA LYS A 40 19.20 -13.55 1.96
C LYS A 40 18.18 -14.55 2.49
N GLY A 41 18.37 -14.99 3.74
CA GLY A 41 17.46 -15.89 4.43
C GLY A 41 16.13 -15.23 4.85
N TRP A 42 15.11 -16.06 5.08
CA TRP A 42 13.74 -15.65 5.41
C TRP A 42 13.62 -14.70 6.62
N THR A 43 14.56 -14.71 7.56
CA THR A 43 14.57 -13.79 8.72
C THR A 43 14.84 -12.33 8.35
N ARG A 44 15.22 -12.07 7.10
CA ARG A 44 15.50 -10.74 6.56
C ARG A 44 14.43 -10.23 5.62
N ILE A 45 13.55 -11.11 5.17
CA ILE A 45 12.52 -10.81 4.17
C ILE A 45 11.36 -10.10 4.87
N LYS A 46 10.89 -9.01 4.27
CA LYS A 46 9.77 -8.20 4.77
C LYS A 46 8.77 -8.01 3.65
N GLU A 47 7.54 -8.44 3.89
CA GLU A 47 6.49 -8.48 2.89
C GLU A 47 5.18 -8.01 3.52
N TRP A 48 4.39 -7.21 2.80
CA TRP A 48 3.07 -6.81 3.26
C TRP A 48 2.13 -6.55 2.11
N ASP A 49 0.85 -6.74 2.42
CA ASP A 49 -0.26 -6.32 1.61
C ASP A 49 -1.16 -5.47 2.51
N HIS A 50 -1.28 -4.19 2.15
CA HIS A 50 -2.12 -3.23 2.84
C HIS A 50 -3.21 -2.72 1.90
N TYR A 51 -4.43 -2.64 2.41
CA TYR A 51 -5.57 -2.07 1.73
C TYR A 51 -6.19 -0.99 2.61
N SER A 52 -6.57 0.13 2.02
CA SER A 52 -7.34 1.17 2.69
C SER A 52 -8.48 1.59 1.78
N ILE A 53 -9.71 1.40 2.26
CA ILE A 53 -10.97 1.64 1.55
C ILE A 53 -11.69 2.76 2.27
N LEU A 54 -11.78 3.92 1.62
CA LEU A 54 -12.21 5.16 2.25
C LEU A 54 -13.30 5.84 1.43
N ASN A 55 -14.17 6.56 2.13
CA ASN A 55 -15.01 7.62 1.57
C ASN A 55 -14.91 8.86 2.46
N LYS A 56 -15.84 9.81 2.31
CA LYS A 56 -15.84 11.06 3.10
C LYS A 56 -16.22 10.88 4.56
N GLU A 57 -16.86 9.77 4.91
CA GLU A 57 -17.52 9.56 6.20
C GLU A 57 -16.81 8.49 7.05
N PHE A 58 -16.30 7.44 6.42
CA PHE A 58 -15.68 6.31 7.11
C PHE A 58 -14.68 5.57 6.22
N GLY A 59 -14.00 4.59 6.81
CA GLY A 59 -13.11 3.71 6.08
C GLY A 59 -12.75 2.43 6.82
N LEU A 60 -12.32 1.44 6.04
CA LEU A 60 -11.75 0.19 6.52
C LEU A 60 -10.32 0.07 6.00
N GLN A 61 -9.39 -0.26 6.88
CA GLN A 61 -8.04 -0.65 6.49
C GLN A 61 -7.77 -2.08 6.90
N VAL A 62 -7.08 -2.84 6.05
CA VAL A 62 -6.72 -4.23 6.32
C VAL A 62 -5.26 -4.44 5.92
N THR A 63 -4.47 -5.02 6.83
CA THR A 63 -3.04 -5.22 6.64
C THR A 63 -2.63 -6.61 7.08
N ILE A 64 -1.84 -7.28 6.25
CA ILE A 64 -1.04 -8.44 6.66
C ILE A 64 0.42 -8.16 6.30
N GLY A 65 1.29 -8.20 7.29
CA GLY A 65 2.73 -8.02 7.14
C GLY A 65 3.49 -9.21 7.69
N ASP A 66 4.26 -9.89 6.84
CA ASP A 66 5.12 -11.03 7.17
C ASP A 66 6.60 -10.61 7.07
N ILE A 67 7.27 -10.49 8.23
CA ILE A 67 8.72 -10.22 8.31
C ILE A 67 9.54 -11.49 8.62
N GLY A 68 8.97 -12.64 8.28
CA GLY A 68 9.59 -13.96 8.40
C GLY A 68 9.40 -14.59 9.77
N TYR A 69 9.92 -13.97 10.82
CA TYR A 69 9.82 -14.50 12.20
C TYR A 69 8.58 -14.00 12.92
N LEU A 70 7.95 -12.96 12.41
CA LEU A 70 6.76 -12.33 12.96
C LEU A 70 5.86 -11.95 11.78
N THR A 71 4.59 -12.30 11.89
CA THR A 71 3.52 -11.82 11.02
C THR A 71 2.55 -11.04 11.87
N GLN A 72 2.26 -9.81 11.47
CA GLN A 72 1.19 -9.00 12.03
C GLN A 72 0.03 -9.00 11.06
N MET A 73 -1.16 -9.23 11.59
CA MET A 73 -2.43 -9.13 10.89
C MET A 73 -3.26 -8.10 11.63
N SER A 74 -3.88 -7.17 10.92
CA SER A 74 -4.67 -6.13 11.55
C SER A 74 -5.72 -5.58 10.62
N TYR A 75 -6.77 -5.02 11.22
CA TYR A 75 -7.69 -4.15 10.53
C TYR A 75 -7.99 -2.92 11.39
N VAL A 76 -8.38 -1.83 10.74
CA VAL A 76 -8.74 -0.57 11.38
C VAL A 76 -10.07 -0.11 10.80
N TRP A 77 -11.01 0.22 11.68
CA TRP A 77 -12.20 0.97 11.35
C TRP A 77 -11.98 2.45 11.65
N LEU A 78 -12.40 3.30 10.71
CA LEU A 78 -12.32 4.75 10.80
C LEU A 78 -13.72 5.31 10.62
N ASP A 79 -14.17 6.15 11.55
CA ASP A 79 -15.39 6.96 11.40
C ASP A 79 -14.96 8.43 11.48
N PHE A 80 -14.90 9.10 10.33
CA PHE A 80 -14.47 10.49 10.22
C PHE A 80 -15.52 11.46 10.75
N THR A 81 -16.80 11.07 10.76
CA THR A 81 -17.89 11.88 11.29
C THR A 81 -17.83 11.96 12.81
N LYS A 82 -17.58 10.81 13.47
CA LYS A 82 -17.45 10.69 14.92
C LYS A 82 -16.02 10.90 15.41
N LYS A 83 -15.05 10.98 14.49
CA LYS A 83 -13.60 11.02 14.75
C LYS A 83 -13.11 9.84 15.58
N ILE A 84 -13.57 8.65 15.23
CA ILE A 84 -13.24 7.41 15.92
C ILE A 84 -12.26 6.60 15.07
N ARG A 85 -11.24 6.07 15.73
CA ARG A 85 -10.34 5.05 15.20
C ARG A 85 -10.35 3.86 16.15
N GLU A 86 -10.78 2.72 15.65
CA GLU A 86 -10.80 1.47 16.39
C GLU A 86 -10.10 0.40 15.56
N ASP A 87 -9.27 -0.42 16.19
CA ASP A 87 -8.49 -1.44 15.49
C ASP A 87 -8.41 -2.73 16.30
N ASN A 88 -8.15 -3.82 15.58
CA ASN A 88 -7.73 -5.06 16.18
C ASN A 88 -6.52 -5.62 15.42
N SER A 89 -5.64 -6.31 16.14
CA SER A 89 -4.47 -6.93 15.56
C SER A 89 -4.09 -8.23 16.26
N GLU A 90 -3.49 -9.14 15.51
CA GLU A 90 -2.94 -10.39 16.02
C GLU A 90 -1.56 -10.63 15.43
N ILE A 91 -0.71 -11.28 16.23
CA ILE A 91 0.64 -11.65 15.82
C ILE A 91 0.74 -13.18 15.73
N LYS A 92 1.36 -13.66 14.66
CA LYS A 92 1.78 -15.05 14.49
C LYS A 92 3.30 -15.13 14.32
N PHE A 93 3.93 -16.10 14.97
CA PHE A 93 5.38 -16.29 14.88
C PHE A 93 5.77 -17.32 13.82
N PHE A 94 6.97 -17.14 13.26
CA PHE A 94 7.68 -18.11 12.43
C PHE A 94 6.94 -18.61 11.17
N THR A 95 6.30 -17.70 10.45
CA THR A 95 5.63 -17.95 9.16
C THR A 95 6.62 -18.13 8.00
N LYS A 96 7.88 -17.72 8.19
CA LYS A 96 9.01 -17.89 7.28
C LYS A 96 8.80 -17.25 5.91
N SER A 97 8.04 -16.15 5.85
CA SER A 97 7.77 -15.41 4.61
C SER A 97 7.12 -16.30 3.56
N LYS A 98 6.09 -17.06 3.96
CA LYS A 98 5.39 -18.02 3.09
C LYS A 98 3.89 -17.72 2.92
N LEU A 99 3.38 -16.72 3.63
CA LEU A 99 1.94 -16.44 3.61
C LEU A 99 1.52 -15.62 2.39
N LEU A 100 2.39 -14.72 1.94
CA LEU A 100 2.02 -13.73 0.93
C LEU A 100 2.36 -14.19 -0.50
N PRO A 101 1.47 -13.89 -1.47
CA PRO A 101 1.74 -14.16 -2.89
C PRO A 101 3.00 -13.44 -3.39
N LEU A 102 3.64 -14.05 -4.39
CA LEU A 102 4.83 -13.48 -5.04
C LEU A 102 4.48 -12.35 -6.01
N SER A 103 3.25 -12.32 -6.52
CA SER A 103 2.75 -11.32 -7.46
C SER A 103 1.46 -10.71 -6.95
N SER A 104 1.29 -9.42 -7.21
CA SER A 104 0.05 -8.69 -6.95
C SER A 104 -0.93 -8.70 -8.13
N LEU A 105 -0.53 -9.28 -9.28
CA LEU A 105 -1.35 -9.41 -10.48
C LEU A 105 -2.07 -10.75 -10.55
N GLU A 106 -1.41 -11.82 -10.09
CA GLU A 106 -1.93 -13.19 -10.20
C GLU A 106 -3.10 -13.44 -9.26
N ASP A 107 -4.00 -14.32 -9.70
CA ASP A 107 -5.07 -14.83 -8.85
C ASP A 107 -4.46 -15.45 -7.58
N SER A 108 -5.01 -15.06 -6.43
CA SER A 108 -4.48 -15.46 -5.14
C SER A 108 -5.53 -15.37 -4.05
N PHE A 109 -5.28 -16.13 -2.98
CA PHE A 109 -6.11 -16.15 -1.78
C PHE A 109 -5.20 -16.05 -0.57
N ILE A 110 -5.47 -15.08 0.29
CA ILE A 110 -4.78 -14.86 1.55
C ILE A 110 -5.83 -15.00 2.65
N GLU A 111 -5.67 -16.03 3.47
CA GLU A 111 -6.41 -16.15 4.72
C GLU A 111 -5.53 -15.68 5.87
N PHE A 112 -6.05 -14.79 6.71
CA PHE A 112 -5.32 -14.30 7.87
C PHE A 112 -5.23 -15.45 8.88
N PRO A 113 -4.03 -15.91 9.26
CA PRO A 113 -3.88 -16.99 10.23
C PRO A 113 -4.11 -16.52 11.69
N SER A 114 -5.27 -15.90 11.94
CA SER A 114 -5.75 -15.42 13.24
C SER A 114 -6.72 -16.42 13.86
N LYS A 115 -6.80 -16.42 15.20
CA LYS A 115 -7.81 -17.18 15.95
C LYS A 115 -8.94 -16.29 16.49
N ASN A 116 -8.69 -14.99 16.61
CA ASN A 116 -9.60 -14.05 17.25
C ASN A 116 -10.56 -13.39 16.25
N PHE A 117 -10.14 -13.25 14.99
CA PHE A 117 -10.96 -12.76 13.90
C PHE A 117 -10.66 -13.51 12.61
N LYS A 118 -11.59 -13.44 11.67
CA LYS A 118 -11.39 -13.93 10.29
C LYS A 118 -11.20 -12.74 9.38
N ALA A 119 -10.23 -12.84 8.50
CA ALA A 119 -10.13 -11.94 7.36
C ALA A 119 -9.54 -12.69 6.17
N THR A 120 -10.05 -12.40 4.98
CA THR A 120 -9.57 -12.95 3.73
C THR A 120 -9.32 -11.84 2.72
N ILE A 121 -8.37 -12.08 1.82
CA ILE A 121 -8.11 -11.23 0.66
C ILE A 121 -8.03 -12.16 -0.54
N THR A 122 -8.97 -12.04 -1.46
CA THR A 122 -9.02 -12.82 -2.70
C THR A 122 -8.77 -11.91 -3.89
N LYS A 123 -7.79 -12.22 -4.73
CA LYS A 123 -7.56 -11.59 -6.03
C LYS A 123 -8.07 -12.52 -7.13
N ASN A 124 -8.97 -12.00 -7.97
CA ASN A 124 -9.51 -12.69 -9.14
C ASN A 124 -9.53 -11.71 -10.32
N LYS A 125 -8.60 -11.84 -11.27
CA LYS A 125 -8.40 -10.89 -12.38
C LYS A 125 -8.36 -9.47 -11.86
N ASP A 126 -9.12 -8.53 -12.41
CA ASP A 126 -9.15 -7.12 -11.99
C ASP A 126 -9.94 -6.86 -10.69
N LYS A 127 -10.37 -7.89 -9.97
CA LYS A 127 -11.16 -7.75 -8.73
C LYS A 127 -10.36 -8.23 -7.52
N ARG A 128 -10.47 -7.50 -6.41
CA ARG A 128 -10.03 -7.93 -5.08
C ARG A 128 -11.22 -7.95 -4.14
N ILE A 129 -11.34 -9.00 -3.32
CA ILE A 129 -12.44 -9.16 -2.37
C ILE A 129 -11.81 -9.29 -1.00
N ILE A 130 -12.23 -8.42 -0.09
CA ILE A 130 -11.81 -8.41 1.31
C ILE A 130 -13.02 -8.80 2.13
N GLU A 131 -12.88 -9.84 2.94
CA GLU A 131 -13.91 -10.24 3.90
C GLU A 131 -13.35 -10.11 5.30
N ILE A 132 -14.18 -9.71 6.24
CA ILE A 132 -13.83 -9.59 7.65
C ILE A 132 -14.98 -10.09 8.53
N GLU A 133 -14.63 -10.76 9.61
CA GLU A 133 -15.55 -11.16 10.68
C GLU A 133 -14.80 -11.16 12.01
N ASP A 134 -15.18 -10.28 12.93
CA ASP A 134 -14.69 -10.26 14.31
C ASP A 134 -15.87 -10.01 15.25
N PRO A 135 -16.40 -11.05 15.90
CA PRO A 135 -17.52 -10.92 16.84
C PRO A 135 -17.21 -10.09 18.10
N SER A 136 -15.93 -9.88 18.41
CA SER A 136 -15.47 -9.20 19.62
C SER A 136 -15.25 -7.70 19.44
N PHE A 137 -15.18 -7.23 18.19
CA PHE A 137 -14.88 -5.84 17.86
C PHE A 137 -15.84 -4.86 18.55
N SER A 138 -15.28 -3.94 19.34
CA SER A 138 -15.99 -2.91 20.10
C SER A 138 -17.20 -3.42 20.92
N ASN A 139 -17.19 -4.68 21.34
CA ASN A 139 -18.33 -5.38 21.97
C ASN A 139 -19.62 -5.41 21.14
N LYS A 140 -19.54 -5.12 19.85
CA LYS A 140 -20.66 -5.06 18.89
C LYS A 140 -20.50 -6.07 17.76
N GLY A 141 -19.27 -6.50 17.50
CA GLY A 141 -18.89 -7.28 16.34
C GLY A 141 -18.78 -6.42 15.07
N ILE A 142 -17.93 -6.86 14.15
CA ILE A 142 -17.79 -6.32 12.80
C ILE A 142 -17.83 -7.48 11.80
N SER A 143 -18.56 -7.32 10.70
CA SER A 143 -18.52 -8.27 9.61
C SER A 143 -18.85 -7.64 8.27
N GLY A 144 -18.36 -8.23 7.19
CA GLY A 144 -18.80 -7.84 5.85
C GLY A 144 -17.80 -8.17 4.77
N THR A 145 -18.14 -7.71 3.57
CA THR A 145 -17.41 -8.03 2.34
C THR A 145 -17.32 -6.77 1.49
N ILE A 146 -16.10 -6.43 1.08
CA ILE A 146 -15.82 -5.31 0.18
C ILE A 146 -15.16 -5.86 -1.08
N SER A 147 -15.66 -5.43 -2.23
CA SER A 147 -15.09 -5.67 -3.53
C SER A 147 -14.37 -4.41 -4.03
N LEU A 148 -13.11 -4.52 -4.39
CA LEU A 148 -12.30 -3.49 -5.02
C LEU A 148 -12.08 -3.86 -6.48
N HIS A 149 -12.41 -2.91 -7.37
CA HIS A 149 -12.30 -3.08 -8.81
C HIS A 149 -11.15 -2.24 -9.35
N ASP A 150 -10.13 -2.94 -9.85
CA ASP A 150 -8.97 -2.40 -10.54
C ASP A 150 -9.33 -2.01 -11.98
N ASN A 151 -8.67 -0.99 -12.52
CA ASN A 151 -8.77 -0.68 -13.94
C ASN A 151 -7.44 -1.03 -14.62
N PRO A 152 -7.37 -2.12 -15.41
CA PRO A 152 -6.11 -2.59 -15.97
C PRO A 152 -5.45 -1.58 -16.93
N ASN A 153 -6.21 -0.61 -17.45
CA ASN A 153 -5.71 0.43 -18.36
C ASN A 153 -5.09 1.64 -17.64
N TRP A 154 -5.24 1.73 -16.32
CA TRP A 154 -4.69 2.82 -15.51
C TRP A 154 -3.27 2.50 -15.08
N ASP A 155 -2.39 3.50 -15.10
CA ASP A 155 -1.02 3.33 -14.63
C ASP A 155 -1.01 3.14 -13.09
N ASN A 156 0.04 2.49 -12.61
CA ASN A 156 0.26 2.18 -11.20
C ASN A 156 1.54 2.86 -10.70
N THR A 157 1.74 2.87 -9.37
CA THR A 157 3.03 3.23 -8.77
C THR A 157 3.83 1.96 -8.55
N VAL A 158 4.93 1.77 -9.26
CA VAL A 158 5.85 0.65 -9.05
C VAL A 158 7.25 1.20 -8.94
N VAL A 159 7.95 0.89 -7.85
CA VAL A 159 9.36 1.28 -7.67
C VAL A 159 10.23 0.11 -7.24
N VAL A 160 11.47 0.13 -7.72
CA VAL A 160 12.54 -0.78 -7.31
C VAL A 160 13.71 0.03 -6.82
N THR A 161 13.79 0.16 -5.51
CA THR A 161 14.81 0.97 -4.84
C THR A 161 15.84 0.06 -4.19
N GLY A 162 17.12 0.29 -4.48
CA GLY A 162 18.23 -0.39 -3.82
C GLY A 162 18.78 0.43 -2.65
N TYR A 163 19.78 -0.12 -1.99
CA TYR A 163 20.56 0.58 -0.95
C TYR A 163 22.05 0.52 -1.32
N GLU A 164 22.82 1.52 -0.89
CA GLU A 164 24.25 1.60 -1.20
C GLU A 164 25.07 0.58 -0.39
N GLU A 165 24.64 0.25 0.84
CA GLU A 165 25.45 -0.53 1.78
C GLU A 165 25.55 -2.02 1.41
N ASP A 166 24.55 -2.58 0.74
CA ASP A 166 24.58 -3.97 0.27
C ASP A 166 23.66 -4.12 -0.95
N PRO A 167 24.17 -4.61 -2.11
CA PRO A 167 23.42 -4.70 -3.36
C PRO A 167 22.22 -5.66 -3.31
N ARG A 168 22.11 -6.48 -2.27
CA ARG A 168 20.99 -7.41 -2.02
C ARG A 168 19.91 -6.81 -1.12
N LEU A 169 20.08 -5.56 -0.67
CA LEU A 169 19.03 -4.82 0.01
C LEU A 169 18.20 -4.08 -1.04
N PHE A 170 16.88 -4.15 -0.87
CA PHE A 170 15.95 -3.56 -1.81
C PHE A 170 14.60 -3.28 -1.16
N TYR A 171 13.84 -2.43 -1.82
CA TYR A 171 12.41 -2.27 -1.67
C TYR A 171 11.77 -2.31 -3.06
N TYR A 172 10.89 -3.27 -3.27
CA TYR A 172 10.05 -3.39 -4.45
C TYR A 172 8.60 -3.21 -4.03
N ASN A 173 7.90 -2.26 -4.64
CA ASN A 173 6.50 -2.05 -4.35
C ASN A 173 5.63 -2.01 -5.60
N HIS A 174 4.35 -2.26 -5.38
CA HIS A 174 3.29 -2.00 -6.32
C HIS A 174 2.12 -1.39 -5.57
N LYS A 175 1.77 -0.16 -5.93
CA LYS A 175 0.61 0.54 -5.37
C LYS A 175 -0.41 0.81 -6.45
N ILE A 176 -1.66 0.52 -6.10
CA ILE A 176 -2.83 0.96 -6.85
C ILE A 176 -3.46 2.06 -6.01
N ASN A 177 -3.46 3.29 -6.52
CA ASN A 177 -3.89 4.44 -5.73
C ASN A 177 -5.40 4.70 -5.81
N MET A 178 -6.11 4.05 -6.74
CA MET A 178 -7.56 4.18 -6.90
C MET A 178 -8.18 2.91 -7.48
N MET A 179 -9.02 2.24 -6.70
CA MET A 179 -9.90 1.15 -7.08
C MET A 179 -11.33 1.53 -6.69
N LEU A 180 -12.33 1.23 -7.53
CA LEU A 180 -13.72 1.47 -7.14
C LEU A 180 -14.14 0.44 -6.09
N ALA A 181 -14.74 0.88 -4.99
CA ALA A 181 -15.13 0.00 -3.90
C ALA A 181 -16.65 -0.20 -3.86
N THR A 182 -17.08 -1.44 -3.70
CA THR A 182 -18.48 -1.83 -3.50
C THR A 182 -18.62 -2.82 -2.36
N GLY A 183 -19.74 -2.82 -1.66
CA GLY A 183 -20.02 -3.79 -0.59
C GLY A 183 -20.34 -3.11 0.73
N GLU A 184 -20.37 -3.89 1.81
CA GLU A 184 -20.89 -3.41 3.09
C GLU A 184 -20.09 -3.95 4.26
N ILE A 185 -20.01 -3.14 5.31
CA ILE A 185 -19.51 -3.51 6.63
C ILE A 185 -20.61 -3.25 7.64
N LYS A 186 -20.90 -4.24 8.47
CA LYS A 186 -21.85 -4.15 9.58
C LYS A 186 -21.08 -4.10 10.89
N ILE A 187 -21.42 -3.14 11.76
CA ILE A 187 -20.88 -3.02 13.12
C ILE A 187 -22.04 -2.93 14.11
N GLY A 188 -22.24 -3.97 14.91
CA GLY A 188 -23.46 -4.10 15.72
C GLY A 188 -24.70 -4.12 14.82
N ASP A 189 -25.59 -3.14 14.97
CA ASP A 189 -26.78 -2.98 14.12
C ASP A 189 -26.61 -1.97 12.98
N GLU A 190 -25.50 -1.24 12.95
CA GLU A 190 -25.22 -0.23 11.93
C GLU A 190 -24.62 -0.88 10.68
N VAL A 191 -25.06 -0.44 9.50
CA VAL A 191 -24.56 -0.89 8.18
C VAL A 191 -23.92 0.29 7.47
N TYR A 192 -22.72 0.08 6.97
CA TYR A 192 -21.89 1.04 6.27
C TYR A 192 -21.65 0.54 4.84
N SER A 193 -22.29 1.19 3.87
CA SER A 193 -22.22 0.80 2.45
C SER A 193 -21.13 1.57 1.71
N PHE A 194 -20.25 0.84 1.02
CA PHE A 194 -19.28 1.39 0.09
C PHE A 194 -19.90 1.41 -1.30
N GLU A 195 -19.98 2.60 -1.89
CA GLU A 195 -20.55 2.82 -3.23
C GLU A 195 -19.46 3.22 -4.22
N PRO A 196 -19.47 2.70 -5.46
CA PRO A 196 -18.35 2.85 -6.40
C PRO A 196 -18.12 4.31 -6.81
N ASP A 197 -19.13 5.16 -6.71
CA ASP A 197 -19.05 6.58 -7.08
C ASP A 197 -18.41 7.46 -5.99
N THR A 198 -18.36 6.97 -4.74
CA THR A 198 -17.91 7.76 -3.57
C THR A 198 -16.88 7.06 -2.70
N SER A 199 -16.65 5.76 -2.92
CA SER A 199 -15.78 4.93 -2.11
C SER A 199 -14.66 4.34 -2.96
N PHE A 200 -13.43 4.57 -2.51
CA PHE A 200 -12.24 4.18 -3.24
C PHE A 200 -11.28 3.37 -2.37
N GLY A 201 -10.71 2.33 -2.95
CA GLY A 201 -9.65 1.55 -2.36
C GLY A 201 -8.28 1.95 -2.88
N LEU A 202 -7.28 1.88 -1.99
CA LEU A 202 -5.87 1.85 -2.35
C LEU A 202 -5.27 0.51 -1.92
N MET A 203 -4.25 0.07 -2.64
CA MET A 203 -3.41 -1.08 -2.30
C MET A 203 -1.97 -0.61 -2.17
N ASP A 204 -1.29 -1.03 -1.12
CA ASP A 204 0.16 -0.99 -0.98
C ASP A 204 0.69 -2.40 -0.79
N TRP A 205 1.30 -2.92 -1.86
CA TRP A 205 1.97 -4.20 -1.88
C TRP A 205 3.47 -3.97 -1.84
N GLY A 206 4.14 -4.46 -0.81
CA GLY A 206 5.57 -4.23 -0.60
C GLY A 206 6.33 -5.52 -0.37
N ARG A 207 7.50 -5.65 -1.00
CA ARG A 207 8.46 -6.74 -0.81
C ARG A 207 9.84 -6.14 -0.65
N GLY A 208 10.61 -6.61 0.32
CA GLY A 208 11.90 -5.99 0.58
C GLY A 208 12.81 -6.71 1.54
N ILE A 209 14.04 -6.22 1.51
CA ILE A 209 15.06 -6.45 2.52
C ILE A 209 15.71 -5.09 2.78
N TRP A 210 15.39 -4.48 3.92
CA TRP A 210 15.91 -3.16 4.26
C TRP A 210 17.07 -3.25 5.26
N PRO A 211 17.82 -2.15 5.43
CA PRO A 211 18.64 -1.93 6.60
C PRO A 211 17.83 -2.12 7.91
N ARG A 212 18.53 -2.43 9.00
CA ARG A 212 17.88 -2.66 10.30
C ARG A 212 17.22 -1.40 10.88
N LYS A 213 17.75 -0.24 10.53
CA LYS A 213 17.19 1.07 10.86
C LYS A 213 16.81 1.73 9.54
N THR A 214 15.54 2.03 9.38
CA THR A 214 15.02 2.76 8.24
C THR A 214 13.95 3.71 8.75
N HIS A 215 13.75 4.81 8.04
CA HIS A 215 12.68 5.76 8.34
C HIS A 215 12.03 6.11 7.02
N TRP A 216 10.70 6.09 6.98
CA TRP A 216 9.97 6.52 5.82
C TRP A 216 8.74 7.29 6.23
N LEU A 217 8.31 8.16 5.33
CA LEU A 217 7.01 8.82 5.35
C LEU A 217 6.34 8.51 4.03
N TRP A 218 5.03 8.34 4.07
CA TRP A 218 4.25 7.99 2.90
C TRP A 218 2.86 8.62 3.01
N GLY A 219 2.33 9.05 1.87
CA GLY A 219 0.98 9.55 1.72
C GLY A 219 0.41 9.16 0.36
N SER A 220 -0.90 8.93 0.33
CA SER A 220 -1.65 8.65 -0.89
C SER A 220 -3.05 9.21 -0.75
N ALA A 221 -3.62 9.70 -1.84
CA ALA A 221 -5.03 10.05 -1.90
C ALA A 221 -5.57 9.78 -3.30
N CYS A 222 -6.90 9.65 -3.39
CA CYS A 222 -7.62 9.59 -4.65
C CYS A 222 -9.01 10.21 -4.50
N GLY A 223 -9.62 10.55 -5.63
CA GLY A 223 -10.98 11.03 -5.69
C GLY A 223 -11.35 11.59 -7.06
N MET A 224 -12.55 12.16 -7.15
CA MET A 224 -13.04 12.83 -8.35
C MET A 224 -12.87 14.34 -8.21
N VAL A 225 -12.23 14.96 -9.20
CA VAL A 225 -12.07 16.41 -9.32
C VAL A 225 -12.71 16.84 -10.64
N ASP A 226 -13.77 17.64 -10.57
CA ASP A 226 -14.55 18.08 -11.74
C ASP A 226 -14.94 16.92 -12.69
N GLY A 227 -15.28 15.76 -12.12
CA GLY A 227 -15.66 14.56 -12.86
C GLY A 227 -14.50 13.74 -13.42
N VAL A 228 -13.25 14.09 -13.12
CA VAL A 228 -12.04 13.36 -13.53
C VAL A 228 -11.43 12.63 -12.34
N PRO A 229 -11.06 11.35 -12.47
CA PRO A 229 -10.35 10.64 -11.41
C PRO A 229 -8.92 11.17 -11.28
N VAL A 230 -8.57 11.60 -10.07
CA VAL A 230 -7.25 12.10 -9.70
C VAL A 230 -6.76 11.32 -8.48
N ALA A 231 -5.49 10.92 -8.51
CA ALA A 231 -4.84 10.29 -7.37
C ALA A 231 -3.38 10.75 -7.26
N PHE A 232 -2.76 10.51 -6.12
CA PHE A 232 -1.31 10.68 -5.99
C PHE A 232 -0.73 9.67 -5.02
N ASN A 233 0.57 9.43 -5.18
CA ASN A 233 1.43 8.76 -4.22
C ASN A 233 2.61 9.68 -3.93
N ILE A 234 2.91 9.92 -2.67
CA ILE A 234 4.09 10.66 -2.24
C ILE A 234 4.81 9.89 -1.14
N GLY A 235 6.13 9.91 -1.14
CA GLY A 235 6.92 9.25 -0.12
C GLY A 235 8.34 9.76 -0.05
N TYR A 236 8.95 9.47 1.10
CA TYR A 236 10.28 9.91 1.46
C TYR A 236 10.95 8.87 2.36
N GLY A 237 12.25 8.60 2.17
CA GLY A 237 13.09 7.89 3.15
C GLY A 237 13.46 6.44 2.85
N PHE A 238 12.91 5.82 1.79
CA PHE A 238 13.39 4.50 1.34
C PHE A 238 14.56 4.60 0.37
N GLY A 239 15.70 4.02 0.77
CA GLY A 239 16.81 3.66 -0.12
C GLY A 239 17.47 4.81 -0.89
N ASP A 240 18.16 4.43 -1.96
CA ASP A 240 18.87 5.32 -2.88
C ASP A 240 17.92 5.92 -3.93
N LEU A 241 17.67 7.23 -3.82
CA LEU A 241 16.76 7.99 -4.69
C LEU A 241 17.45 8.57 -5.94
N SER A 242 18.73 8.25 -6.20
CA SER A 242 19.49 8.79 -7.34
C SER A 242 18.92 8.44 -8.71
N THR A 243 18.02 7.46 -8.79
CA THR A 243 17.44 6.97 -10.05
C THR A 243 15.96 7.24 -10.21
N HIS A 244 15.22 7.44 -9.11
CA HIS A 244 13.78 7.69 -9.10
C HIS A 244 13.29 8.05 -7.69
N THR A 245 12.11 8.66 -7.63
CA THR A 245 11.29 8.77 -6.41
C THR A 245 9.99 7.97 -6.58
N GLU A 246 9.30 7.64 -5.48
CA GLU A 246 7.94 7.08 -5.55
C GLU A 246 6.85 8.15 -5.78
N ASN A 247 7.24 9.42 -5.90
CA ASN A 247 6.31 10.54 -5.99
C ASN A 247 5.67 10.60 -7.39
N ILE A 248 4.34 10.52 -7.47
CA ILE A 248 3.63 10.45 -8.74
C ILE A 248 2.19 10.95 -8.58
N ILE A 249 1.68 11.61 -9.62
CA ILE A 249 0.29 12.04 -9.73
C ILE A 249 -0.36 11.24 -10.85
N PHE A 250 -1.62 10.87 -10.66
CA PHE A 250 -2.45 10.24 -11.67
C PHE A 250 -3.56 11.20 -12.08
N TYR A 251 -3.69 11.45 -13.37
CA TYR A 251 -4.78 12.21 -13.95
C TYR A 251 -5.48 11.35 -14.99
N ASN A 252 -6.77 11.10 -14.80
CA ASN A 252 -7.57 10.21 -15.64
C ASN A 252 -6.90 8.83 -15.87
N GLY A 253 -6.34 8.27 -14.80
CA GLY A 253 -5.64 6.98 -14.83
C GLY A 253 -4.25 6.99 -15.48
N LYS A 254 -3.69 8.15 -15.86
CA LYS A 254 -2.34 8.25 -16.44
C LYS A 254 -1.34 8.80 -15.43
N ALA A 255 -0.19 8.14 -15.35
CA ALA A 255 0.90 8.49 -14.46
C ALA A 255 1.70 9.69 -14.98
N HIS A 256 1.87 10.67 -14.09
CA HIS A 256 2.71 11.84 -14.25
C HIS A 256 3.71 11.88 -13.09
N LYS A 257 4.96 11.52 -13.36
CA LYS A 257 6.02 11.63 -12.34
C LYS A 257 6.17 13.08 -11.93
N ILE A 258 6.29 13.25 -10.62
CA ILE A 258 6.81 14.44 -9.97
C ILE A 258 8.14 14.06 -9.33
N ASP A 259 8.96 15.06 -9.07
CA ASP A 259 10.34 14.85 -8.66
C ASP A 259 10.45 14.67 -7.14
N GLU A 260 11.17 15.54 -6.44
CA GLU A 260 11.33 15.45 -4.99
C GLU A 260 10.20 16.19 -4.29
N VAL A 261 9.60 15.56 -3.27
CA VAL A 261 8.56 16.15 -2.43
C VAL A 261 9.12 16.30 -1.02
N THR A 262 9.08 17.53 -0.50
CA THR A 262 9.43 17.83 0.89
C THR A 262 8.18 17.74 1.77
N PHE A 263 8.30 16.99 2.88
CA PHE A 263 7.28 16.85 3.89
C PHE A 263 7.59 17.83 5.02
N HIS A 264 6.79 18.88 5.14
CA HIS A 264 6.91 19.90 6.18
C HIS A 264 5.97 19.54 7.33
N HIS A 265 6.54 19.26 8.51
CA HIS A 265 5.81 18.82 9.69
C HIS A 265 6.45 19.35 10.99
N GLU A 266 5.66 19.44 12.06
CA GLU A 266 6.15 19.72 13.41
C GLU A 266 6.51 18.40 14.10
N ASP A 267 7.78 17.99 14.08
CA ASP A 267 8.28 16.78 14.74
C ASP A 267 7.52 15.48 14.43
N ARG A 268 6.88 15.41 13.26
CA ARG A 268 6.01 14.32 12.79
C ARG A 268 4.77 14.13 13.67
N ASP A 269 4.30 15.18 14.36
CA ASP A 269 3.04 15.15 15.09
C ASP A 269 1.88 14.86 14.10
N PRO A 270 1.21 13.71 14.21
CA PRO A 270 0.14 13.33 13.30
C PRO A 270 -1.13 14.17 13.49
N THR A 271 -1.23 14.93 14.58
CA THR A 271 -2.40 15.77 14.90
C THR A 271 -2.31 17.18 14.31
N LYS A 272 -1.13 17.59 13.83
CA LYS A 272 -0.89 18.90 13.21
C LYS A 272 -1.11 18.85 11.70
N PRO A 273 -1.36 19.99 11.04
CA PRO A 273 -1.36 20.04 9.58
C PRO A 273 0.00 19.65 9.00
N TRP A 274 -0.01 18.87 7.91
CA TRP A 274 1.20 18.51 7.16
C TRP A 274 1.21 19.24 5.84
N LYS A 275 2.28 19.98 5.55
CA LYS A 275 2.44 20.67 4.26
C LYS A 275 3.39 19.89 3.38
N PHE A 276 3.09 19.84 2.08
CA PHE A 276 3.89 19.15 1.08
C PHE A 276 4.18 20.10 -0.08
N THR A 277 5.43 20.12 -0.53
CA THR A 277 5.85 20.93 -1.69
C THR A 277 6.80 20.11 -2.56
N SER A 278 6.58 20.09 -3.88
CA SER A 278 7.57 19.55 -4.81
C SER A 278 8.54 20.62 -5.29
N ASN A 279 9.78 20.22 -5.58
CA ASN A 279 10.81 21.12 -6.12
C ASN A 279 10.52 21.62 -7.55
N ASP A 280 9.53 21.05 -8.22
CA ASP A 280 9.06 21.46 -9.55
C ASP A 280 7.71 22.20 -9.52
N ASP A 281 7.22 22.56 -8.33
CA ASP A 281 5.94 23.27 -8.07
C ASP A 281 4.67 22.57 -8.60
N ARG A 282 4.77 21.31 -9.03
CA ARG A 282 3.63 20.53 -9.54
C ARG A 282 2.79 19.87 -8.46
N PHE A 283 3.27 19.86 -7.22
CA PHE A 283 2.56 19.31 -6.07
C PHE A 283 2.73 20.21 -4.85
N ASN A 284 1.66 20.90 -4.46
CA ASN A 284 1.61 21.78 -3.30
C ASN A 284 0.30 21.56 -2.57
N MET A 285 0.34 21.06 -1.34
CA MET A 285 -0.87 20.82 -0.57
C MET A 285 -0.65 20.91 0.94
N VAL A 286 -1.76 21.04 1.67
CA VAL A 286 -1.83 20.88 3.12
C VAL A 286 -2.80 19.75 3.40
N LEU A 287 -2.37 18.78 4.20
CA LEU A 287 -3.23 17.75 4.77
C LEU A 287 -3.64 18.19 6.18
N GLU A 288 -4.94 18.28 6.39
CA GLU A 288 -5.54 18.48 7.71
C GLU A 288 -5.96 17.12 8.28
N PRO A 289 -5.43 16.70 9.44
CA PRO A 289 -5.82 15.43 10.06
C PRO A 289 -7.30 15.42 10.43
N LEU A 290 -8.04 14.39 10.00
CA LEU A 290 -9.45 14.22 10.34
C LEU A 290 -9.63 13.56 11.72
N ILE A 291 -8.75 12.61 12.03
CA ILE A 291 -8.71 11.88 13.29
C ILE A 291 -7.32 12.13 13.90
N PRO A 292 -7.24 12.72 15.11
CA PRO A 292 -5.98 12.94 15.82
C PRO A 292 -5.39 11.64 16.38
#